data_AF-A0AAU9KDB2-F1
#
_entry.id   AF-A0AAU9KDB2-F1
#
_cell.length_a   1.000
_cell.length_b   1.000
_cell.length_c   1.000
_cell.angle_alpha   90.00
_cell.angle_beta   90.00
_cell.angle_gamma   90.00
#
_symmetry.space_group_name_H-M   'P 1'
#
loop_
_entity.id
_entity.type
_entity.pdbx_description
1 polymer ?
#
loop_
_entity_poly.entity_id
_entity_poly.type
_entity_poly.pdbx_seq_one_letter_code
_entity_poly.pdbx_strand_id
1 'polypeptide(L)'
;MSDIFPEVKRIIKSVISQRMSRSVSTKFAIVGYTDHGESGGLDPMNPVTIYPPSGKLNNFDQEDSVQFLNRLIASGGGPELGEAMIDGIYNAYRLQWRPEASKIYFIIGDDCPQGRDFHINTKYPEGCPCGHNWRSLLKGIKSQGAIVKLVKLSEILNKTGALFKEEYGENMEMISLDKMTDLAEAVIPSIVRIIEHNLEFAKS
;
A
#
# COMPACT_ATOMS: atom_id res chain seq x y z
N MET A 1 3.58 -2.41 -14.31
CA MET A 1 4.10 -2.86 -13.00
C MET A 1 5.28 -3.81 -13.16
N SER A 2 5.26 -4.76 -14.09
CA SER A 2 6.31 -5.80 -14.26
C SER A 2 7.76 -5.28 -14.24
N ASP A 3 8.05 -4.20 -14.97
CA ASP A 3 9.42 -3.64 -15.04
C ASP A 3 9.83 -2.89 -13.76
N ILE A 4 8.84 -2.43 -12.99
CA ILE A 4 9.01 -1.58 -11.81
C ILE A 4 9.03 -2.40 -10.52
N PHE A 5 8.37 -3.56 -10.53
CA PHE A 5 8.16 -4.39 -9.37
C PHE A 5 9.44 -4.90 -8.68
N PRO A 6 10.49 -5.34 -9.41
CA PRO A 6 11.76 -5.71 -8.79
C PRO A 6 12.38 -4.57 -7.98
N GLU A 7 12.24 -3.35 -8.47
CA GLU A 7 12.80 -2.14 -7.84
C GLU A 7 11.99 -1.72 -6.62
N VAL A 8 10.65 -1.78 -6.69
CA VAL A 8 9.77 -1.60 -5.53
C VAL A 8 10.15 -2.58 -4.42
N LYS A 9 10.33 -3.86 -4.75
CA LYS A 9 10.79 -4.89 -3.80
C LYS A 9 12.16 -4.55 -3.21
N ARG A 10 13.10 -4.08 -4.03
CA ARG A 10 14.45 -3.67 -3.58
C ARG A 10 14.37 -2.53 -2.56
N ILE A 11 13.53 -1.53 -2.82
CA ILE A 11 13.37 -0.36 -1.95
C ILE A 11 12.69 -0.75 -0.64
N ILE A 12 11.62 -1.54 -0.68
CA ILE A 12 10.95 -2.02 0.56
C ILE A 12 11.94 -2.80 1.42
N LYS A 13 12.74 -3.71 0.84
CA LYS A 13 13.80 -4.43 1.56
C LYS A 13 14.83 -3.48 2.17
N SER A 14 15.25 -2.45 1.42
CA SER A 14 16.20 -1.45 1.92
C SER A 14 15.64 -0.69 3.12
N VAL A 15 14.38 -0.27 3.05
CA VAL A 15 13.68 0.40 4.17
C VAL A 15 13.64 -0.51 5.40
N ILE A 16 13.26 -1.78 5.22
CA ILE A 16 13.20 -2.75 6.33
C ILE A 16 14.59 -2.88 6.97
N SER A 17 15.62 -3.17 6.17
CA SER A 17 16.99 -3.37 6.68
C SER A 17 17.56 -2.11 7.35
N GLN A 18 17.34 -0.92 6.79
CA GLN A 18 17.82 0.35 7.37
C GLN A 18 17.13 0.72 8.69
N ARG A 19 15.89 0.23 8.93
CA ARG A 19 15.17 0.53 10.18
C ARG A 19 15.51 -0.39 11.31
N MET A 20 15.83 -1.64 11.00
CA MET A 20 16.22 -2.62 12.01
C MET A 20 17.54 -2.27 12.72
N SER A 21 18.35 -1.39 12.14
CA SER A 21 19.60 -0.90 12.76
C SER A 21 19.42 0.31 13.69
N ARG A 22 18.21 0.85 13.86
CA ARG A 22 17.95 2.06 14.67
C ARG A 22 17.25 1.71 15.99
N SER A 23 17.33 2.61 16.97
CA SER A 23 16.75 2.44 18.34
C SER A 23 15.22 2.41 18.38
N VAL A 24 14.55 2.58 17.25
CA VAL A 24 13.11 2.78 17.14
C VAL A 24 12.46 1.49 16.69
N SER A 25 11.65 0.90 17.56
CA SER A 25 10.96 -0.34 17.24
C SER A 25 9.99 -0.11 16.07
N THR A 26 10.36 -0.61 14.88
CA THR A 26 9.56 -0.50 13.65
C THR A 26 9.06 -1.89 13.26
N LYS A 27 7.80 -2.00 12.84
CA LYS A 27 7.17 -3.25 12.41
C LYS A 27 6.52 -3.03 11.05
N PHE A 28 6.65 -4.00 10.16
CA PHE A 28 6.13 -3.90 8.80
C PHE A 28 5.08 -4.98 8.54
N ALA A 29 4.06 -4.60 7.77
CA ALA A 29 3.25 -5.53 7.01
C ALA A 29 3.45 -5.25 5.53
N ILE A 30 3.29 -6.29 4.72
CA ILE A 30 3.32 -6.18 3.27
C ILE A 30 2.01 -6.78 2.77
N VAL A 31 1.27 -6.01 1.98
CA VAL A 31 0.05 -6.46 1.32
C VAL A 31 0.28 -6.36 -0.17
N GLY A 32 0.28 -7.50 -0.85
CA GLY A 32 0.27 -7.57 -2.31
C GLY A 32 -1.17 -7.73 -2.78
N TYR A 33 -1.53 -7.05 -3.87
CA TYR A 33 -2.82 -7.20 -4.53
C TYR A 33 -2.62 -7.25 -6.05
N THR A 34 -3.60 -7.83 -6.74
CA THR A 34 -3.69 -7.92 -8.21
C THR A 34 -5.14 -7.69 -8.64
N ASP A 35 -5.51 -8.02 -9.88
CA ASP A 35 -6.89 -7.96 -10.33
C ASP A 35 -7.67 -9.27 -10.06
N HIS A 36 -8.99 -9.17 -10.07
CA HIS A 36 -9.90 -10.30 -10.12
C HIS A 36 -9.97 -10.91 -11.53
N GLY A 37 -9.46 -12.12 -11.70
CA GLY A 37 -9.54 -12.87 -12.96
C GLY A 37 -8.43 -13.89 -13.13
N GLU A 38 -8.50 -14.70 -14.19
CA GLU A 38 -7.64 -15.88 -14.45
C GLU A 38 -6.13 -15.56 -14.65
N SER A 39 -5.72 -14.29 -14.61
CA SER A 39 -4.39 -13.84 -15.05
C SER A 39 -3.44 -13.44 -13.92
N GLY A 40 -3.91 -13.49 -12.66
CA GLY A 40 -3.32 -12.74 -11.56
C GLY A 40 -2.26 -13.42 -10.70
N GLY A 41 -1.79 -14.65 -10.95
CA GLY A 41 -0.76 -15.32 -10.10
C GLY A 41 -1.15 -15.59 -8.62
N LEU A 42 -2.19 -14.92 -8.13
CA LEU A 42 -2.98 -15.17 -6.93
C LEU A 42 -4.31 -15.80 -7.33
N ASP A 43 -5.05 -16.29 -6.34
CA ASP A 43 -6.41 -16.78 -6.54
C ASP A 43 -7.29 -15.66 -7.13
N PRO A 44 -7.92 -15.85 -8.31
CA PRO A 44 -8.82 -14.86 -8.91
C PRO A 44 -9.97 -14.40 -7.99
N MET A 45 -10.37 -15.26 -7.04
CA MET A 45 -11.40 -14.97 -6.04
C MET A 45 -10.84 -14.33 -4.77
N ASN A 46 -9.52 -14.38 -4.58
CA ASN A 46 -8.82 -13.76 -3.46
C ASN A 46 -7.49 -13.15 -3.96
N PRO A 47 -7.55 -12.00 -4.67
CA PRO A 47 -6.41 -11.39 -5.34
C PRO A 47 -5.52 -10.60 -4.36
N VAL A 48 -5.43 -11.03 -3.11
CA VAL A 48 -4.67 -10.37 -2.05
C VAL A 48 -3.84 -11.38 -1.28
N THR A 49 -2.58 -11.02 -1.02
CA THR A 49 -1.67 -11.76 -0.15
C THR A 49 -1.08 -10.84 0.92
N ILE A 50 -0.84 -11.38 2.12
CA ILE A 50 -0.51 -10.59 3.29
C ILE A 50 0.63 -11.20 4.10
N TYR A 51 1.50 -10.31 4.58
CA TYR A 51 2.52 -10.58 5.57
C TYR A 51 2.41 -9.55 6.72
N PRO A 52 2.55 -9.95 8.00
CA PRO A 52 2.60 -11.34 8.47
C PRO A 52 1.27 -12.07 8.18
N PRO A 53 1.28 -13.39 7.89
CA PRO A 53 0.04 -14.13 7.56
C PRO A 53 -1.01 -14.10 8.68
N SER A 54 -0.56 -13.95 9.93
CA SER A 54 -1.45 -13.80 11.09
C SER A 54 -2.21 -12.47 11.14
N GLY A 55 -1.83 -11.48 10.33
CA GLY A 55 -2.32 -10.10 10.40
C GLY A 55 -1.83 -9.32 11.64
N LYS A 56 -1.00 -9.93 12.51
CA LYS A 56 -0.48 -9.30 13.74
C LYS A 56 0.89 -8.70 13.51
N LEU A 57 1.03 -7.39 13.65
CA LEU A 57 2.32 -6.71 13.44
C LEU A 57 3.39 -7.09 14.47
N ASN A 58 2.99 -7.59 15.64
CA ASN A 58 3.95 -8.14 16.62
C ASN A 58 4.69 -9.36 16.11
N ASN A 59 4.13 -10.08 15.13
CA ASN A 59 4.72 -11.26 14.50
C ASN A 59 5.59 -10.90 13.29
N PHE A 60 5.90 -9.62 13.06
CA PHE A 60 6.86 -9.24 12.03
C PHE A 60 8.25 -9.79 12.39
N ASP A 61 8.81 -10.49 11.41
CA ASP A 61 10.17 -10.98 11.34
C ASP A 61 10.85 -10.45 10.06
N GLN A 62 12.11 -10.05 10.18
CA GLN A 62 12.81 -9.44 9.05
C GLN A 62 13.08 -10.45 7.94
N GLU A 63 13.58 -11.63 8.26
CA GLU A 63 13.96 -12.64 7.28
C GLU A 63 12.73 -13.15 6.54
N ASP A 64 11.67 -13.49 7.28
CA ASP A 64 10.40 -13.94 6.71
C ASP A 64 9.77 -12.87 5.79
N SER A 65 9.85 -11.59 6.16
CA SER A 65 9.34 -10.50 5.33
C SER A 65 10.11 -10.36 4.01
N VAL A 66 11.43 -10.54 4.03
CA VAL A 66 12.27 -10.51 2.83
C VAL A 66 11.98 -11.72 1.94
N GLN A 67 11.82 -12.90 2.54
CA GLN A 67 11.40 -14.10 1.81
C GLN A 67 10.00 -13.94 1.20
N PHE A 68 9.06 -13.35 1.93
CA PHE A 68 7.74 -13.02 1.41
C PHE A 68 7.83 -12.10 0.19
N LEU A 69 8.58 -11.00 0.28
CA LEU A 69 8.82 -10.11 -0.86
C LEU A 69 9.42 -10.87 -2.04
N ASN A 70 10.41 -11.75 -1.81
CA ASN A 70 11.03 -12.54 -2.87
C ASN A 70 10.02 -13.37 -3.66
N ARG A 71 9.03 -13.97 -2.98
CA ARG A 71 7.99 -14.79 -3.60
C ARG A 71 6.92 -13.99 -4.36
N LEU A 72 6.77 -12.70 -4.09
CA LEU A 72 5.85 -11.87 -4.86
C LEU A 72 6.34 -11.77 -6.30
N ILE A 73 5.44 -11.98 -7.26
CA ILE A 73 5.67 -11.86 -8.69
C ILE A 73 4.60 -10.91 -9.22
N ALA A 74 5.00 -9.97 -10.09
CA ALA A 74 4.04 -9.14 -10.79
C ALA A 74 3.32 -9.99 -11.85
N SER A 75 2.00 -9.97 -11.80
CA SER A 75 1.10 -10.57 -12.78
C SER A 75 0.30 -9.46 -13.46
N GLY A 76 -0.20 -9.71 -14.67
CA GLY A 76 -1.05 -8.75 -15.37
C GLY A 76 -2.50 -8.81 -14.89
N GLY A 77 -3.19 -7.66 -14.89
CA GLY A 77 -4.63 -7.54 -14.58
C GLY A 77 -5.58 -7.81 -15.76
N GLY A 78 -5.05 -7.98 -16.98
CA GLY A 78 -5.85 -8.09 -18.20
C GLY A 78 -5.83 -6.80 -19.04
N PRO A 79 -6.63 -6.72 -20.11
CA PRO A 79 -6.68 -5.53 -20.98
C PRO A 79 -7.53 -4.39 -20.41
N GLU A 80 -8.46 -4.68 -19.49
CA GLU A 80 -9.25 -3.66 -18.79
C GLU A 80 -8.45 -2.98 -17.68
N LEU A 81 -8.82 -1.75 -17.34
CA LEU A 81 -8.19 -1.01 -16.23
C LEU A 81 -8.83 -1.37 -14.90
N GLY A 82 -8.07 -1.14 -13.84
CA GLY A 82 -8.54 -1.33 -12.48
C GLY A 82 -7.97 -2.59 -11.85
N GLU A 83 -7.62 -2.47 -10.58
CA GLU A 83 -7.03 -3.54 -9.77
C GLU A 83 -7.84 -3.72 -8.47
N ALA A 84 -7.65 -4.85 -7.77
CA ALA A 84 -8.24 -5.07 -6.43
C ALA A 84 -7.53 -4.27 -5.33
N MET A 85 -7.13 -3.02 -5.62
CA MET A 85 -6.47 -2.11 -4.70
C MET A 85 -7.31 -1.89 -3.43
N ILE A 86 -8.63 -1.75 -3.56
CA ILE A 86 -9.51 -1.55 -2.40
C ILE A 86 -9.48 -2.77 -1.46
N ASP A 87 -9.34 -3.98 -2.00
CA ASP A 87 -9.24 -5.20 -1.20
C ASP A 87 -7.90 -5.29 -0.49
N GLY A 88 -6.82 -4.89 -1.17
CA GLY A 88 -5.50 -4.72 -0.55
C GLY A 88 -5.57 -3.74 0.63
N ILE A 89 -6.20 -2.58 0.44
CA ILE A 89 -6.38 -1.57 1.50
C ILE A 89 -7.27 -2.13 2.62
N TYR A 90 -8.31 -2.90 2.30
CA TYR A 90 -9.19 -3.51 3.30
C TYR A 90 -8.44 -4.52 4.18
N ASN A 91 -7.62 -5.37 3.57
CA ASN A 91 -6.76 -6.30 4.31
C ASN A 91 -5.73 -5.54 5.19
N ALA A 92 -5.16 -4.45 4.68
CA ALA A 92 -4.26 -3.60 5.46
C ALA A 92 -4.99 -2.88 6.63
N TYR A 93 -6.24 -2.46 6.45
CA TYR A 93 -7.06 -1.85 7.51
C TYR A 93 -7.34 -2.80 8.67
N ARG A 94 -7.46 -4.11 8.39
CA ARG A 94 -7.74 -5.16 9.36
C ARG A 94 -6.52 -5.67 10.13
N LEU A 95 -5.33 -5.18 9.79
CA LEU A 95 -4.11 -5.52 10.51
C LEU A 95 -4.22 -5.15 12.00
N GLN A 96 -3.70 -6.04 12.85
CA GLN A 96 -3.61 -5.78 14.30
C GLN A 96 -2.34 -4.99 14.57
N TRP A 97 -2.49 -3.65 14.48
CA TRP A 97 -1.48 -2.67 14.87
C TRP A 97 -1.10 -2.82 16.34
N ARG A 98 0.14 -2.46 16.67
CA ARG A 98 0.55 -2.37 18.08
C ARG A 98 -0.21 -1.23 18.76
N PRO A 99 -0.61 -1.41 20.04
CA PRO A 99 -1.12 -0.30 20.84
C PRO A 99 -0.13 0.88 20.81
N GLU A 100 -0.66 2.10 20.77
CA GLU A 100 0.10 3.36 20.75
C GLU A 100 1.12 3.56 19.60
N ALA A 101 1.19 2.65 18.63
CA ALA A 101 2.07 2.85 17.49
C ALA A 101 1.50 3.88 16.51
N SER A 102 2.38 4.76 16.01
CA SER A 102 2.11 5.54 14.80
C SER A 102 1.86 4.59 13.63
N LYS A 103 0.77 4.84 12.89
CA LYS A 103 0.33 3.98 11.78
C LYS A 103 0.55 4.71 10.47
N ILE A 104 1.21 4.05 9.53
CA ILE A 104 1.53 4.63 8.23
C ILE A 104 1.17 3.62 7.16
N TYR A 105 0.36 4.05 6.20
CA TYR A 105 -0.01 3.27 5.02
C TYR A 105 0.76 3.82 3.83
N PHE A 106 1.54 2.95 3.16
CA PHE A 106 2.07 3.22 1.84
C PHE A 106 1.28 2.41 0.83
N ILE A 107 0.51 3.10 -0.01
CA ILE A 107 -0.25 2.51 -1.10
C ILE A 107 0.57 2.77 -2.37
N ILE A 108 1.07 1.72 -3.00
CA ILE A 108 1.94 1.82 -4.17
C ILE A 108 1.23 1.12 -5.33
N GLY A 109 0.97 1.84 -6.41
CA GLY A 109 0.31 1.29 -7.59
C GLY A 109 0.66 2.05 -8.86
N ASP A 110 0.42 1.41 -10.00
CA ASP A 110 0.55 1.98 -11.34
C ASP A 110 -0.79 1.99 -12.12
N ASP A 111 -1.84 1.38 -11.58
CA ASP A 111 -3.20 1.48 -12.09
C ASP A 111 -4.18 1.84 -10.95
N CYS A 112 -5.37 2.28 -11.33
CA CYS A 112 -6.47 2.68 -10.46
C CYS A 112 -7.18 1.48 -9.79
N PRO A 113 -8.01 1.69 -8.76
CA PRO A 113 -8.90 0.67 -8.26
C PRO A 113 -10.04 0.37 -9.23
N GLN A 114 -10.62 -0.83 -9.14
CA GLN A 114 -11.91 -1.13 -9.76
C GLN A 114 -13.01 -0.13 -9.33
N GLY A 115 -13.83 0.31 -10.28
CA GLY A 115 -15.01 1.18 -10.04
C GLY A 115 -15.07 2.45 -10.90
N ARG A 116 -16.29 2.83 -11.31
CA ARG A 116 -16.56 3.97 -12.20
C ARG A 116 -16.10 5.32 -11.63
N ASP A 117 -16.01 5.41 -10.32
CA ASP A 117 -15.45 6.56 -9.62
C ASP A 117 -14.01 6.81 -10.08
N PHE A 118 -13.24 5.76 -10.34
CA PHE A 118 -11.82 5.85 -10.71
C PHE A 118 -11.58 5.82 -12.21
N HIS A 119 -12.26 4.93 -12.94
CA HIS A 119 -12.11 4.85 -14.39
C HIS A 119 -13.35 4.25 -15.07
N ILE A 120 -13.68 4.69 -16.28
CA ILE A 120 -14.88 4.22 -16.99
C ILE A 120 -14.69 2.85 -17.66
N ASN A 121 -13.48 2.53 -18.12
CA ASN A 121 -13.12 1.26 -18.76
C ASN A 121 -12.70 0.18 -17.76
N THR A 122 -13.32 0.19 -16.58
CA THR A 122 -13.03 -0.75 -15.51
C THR A 122 -13.88 -2.01 -15.68
N LYS A 123 -13.30 -3.19 -15.42
CA LYS A 123 -14.00 -4.48 -15.53
C LYS A 123 -15.17 -4.58 -14.56
N TYR A 124 -15.06 -3.94 -13.40
CA TYR A 124 -16.11 -3.90 -12.39
C TYR A 124 -16.56 -2.45 -12.09
N PRO A 125 -17.51 -1.90 -12.88
CA PRO A 125 -17.95 -0.50 -12.77
C PRO A 125 -18.60 -0.12 -11.44
N GLU A 126 -19.19 -1.06 -10.71
CA GLU A 126 -19.76 -0.83 -9.37
C GLU A 126 -18.72 -0.92 -8.25
N GLY A 127 -17.44 -1.06 -8.60
CA GLY A 127 -16.36 -1.35 -7.67
C GLY A 127 -16.06 -2.85 -7.59
N CYS A 128 -15.09 -3.19 -6.74
CA CYS A 128 -14.63 -4.55 -6.58
C CYS A 128 -15.77 -5.53 -6.21
N PRO A 129 -15.86 -6.74 -6.81
CA PRO A 129 -16.88 -7.74 -6.50
C PRO A 129 -16.90 -8.17 -5.02
N CYS A 130 -15.82 -7.93 -4.27
CA CYS A 130 -15.76 -8.15 -2.82
C CYS A 130 -16.66 -7.19 -2.01
N GLY A 131 -17.19 -6.13 -2.62
CA GLY A 131 -18.20 -5.24 -2.02
C GLY A 131 -17.65 -4.23 -1.01
N HIS A 132 -16.33 -4.03 -0.97
CA HIS A 132 -15.71 -3.06 -0.07
C HIS A 132 -15.94 -1.62 -0.54
N ASN A 133 -16.58 -0.80 0.30
CA ASN A 133 -16.77 0.61 0.02
C ASN A 133 -15.51 1.42 0.37
N TRP A 134 -14.85 1.96 -0.64
CA TRP A 134 -13.57 2.67 -0.48
C TRP A 134 -13.69 3.92 0.41
N ARG A 135 -14.82 4.65 0.36
CA ARG A 135 -15.02 5.85 1.19
C ARG A 135 -15.11 5.51 2.67
N SER A 136 -15.95 4.54 3.02
CA SER A 136 -16.08 4.03 4.38
C SER A 136 -14.75 3.46 4.91
N LEU A 137 -13.99 2.79 4.05
CA LEU A 137 -12.68 2.26 4.39
C LEU A 137 -11.66 3.37 4.71
N LEU A 138 -11.58 4.41 3.89
CA LEU A 138 -10.71 5.56 4.16
C LEU A 138 -11.10 6.31 5.44
N LYS A 139 -12.41 6.48 5.71
CA LYS A 139 -12.89 7.02 6.99
C LYS A 139 -12.45 6.14 8.17
N GLY A 140 -12.52 4.83 8.02
CA GLY A 140 -12.01 3.87 9.01
C GLY A 140 -10.51 4.04 9.27
N ILE A 141 -9.69 4.07 8.23
CA ILE A 141 -8.24 4.30 8.34
C ILE A 141 -7.95 5.66 8.98
N LYS A 142 -8.70 6.71 8.63
CA LYS A 142 -8.57 8.04 9.24
C LYS A 142 -8.86 8.00 10.74
N SER A 143 -9.90 7.28 11.15
CA SER A 143 -10.25 7.13 12.57
C SER A 143 -9.18 6.40 13.40
N GLN A 144 -8.29 5.61 12.76
CA GLN A 144 -7.15 4.99 13.41
C GLN A 144 -5.98 5.97 13.67
N GLY A 145 -6.12 7.24 13.25
CA GLY A 145 -5.08 8.27 13.34
C GLY A 145 -3.90 8.01 12.42
N ALA A 146 -4.11 7.27 11.32
CA ALA A 146 -3.03 6.90 10.43
C ALA A 146 -2.59 8.06 9.52
N ILE A 147 -1.38 7.93 8.98
CA ILE A 147 -0.90 8.74 7.84
C ILE A 147 -1.00 7.87 6.60
N VAL A 148 -1.51 8.42 5.50
CA VAL A 148 -1.61 7.71 4.22
C VAL A 148 -0.71 8.37 3.19
N LYS A 149 0.10 7.56 2.51
CA LYS A 149 0.93 7.97 1.37
C LYS A 149 0.51 7.16 0.16
N LEU A 150 -0.04 7.82 -0.87
CA LEU A 150 -0.27 7.21 -2.18
C LEU A 150 0.93 7.49 -3.08
N VAL A 151 1.69 6.45 -3.40
CA VAL A 151 2.82 6.48 -4.32
C VAL A 151 2.29 6.11 -5.70
N LYS A 152 2.15 7.12 -6.56
CA LYS A 152 1.63 6.99 -7.92
C LYS A 152 2.78 6.70 -8.88
N LEU A 153 2.73 5.55 -9.54
CA LEU A 153 3.67 5.15 -10.59
C LEU A 153 3.16 5.46 -12.00
N SER A 154 1.97 6.07 -12.12
CA SER A 154 1.29 6.40 -13.37
C SER A 154 0.31 7.55 -13.17
N GLU A 155 0.01 8.28 -14.25
CA GLU A 155 -1.00 9.33 -14.28
C GLU A 155 -2.43 8.80 -14.14
N ILE A 156 -2.67 7.51 -14.43
CA ILE A 156 -3.98 6.87 -14.25
C ILE A 156 -4.47 7.01 -12.80
N LEU A 157 -3.54 7.09 -11.84
CA LEU A 157 -3.84 7.28 -10.43
C LEU A 157 -4.17 8.72 -10.02
N ASN A 158 -4.13 9.71 -10.92
CA ASN A 158 -4.42 11.10 -10.58
C ASN A 158 -5.84 11.25 -10.03
N LYS A 159 -6.84 10.60 -10.65
CA LYS A 159 -8.22 10.63 -10.18
C LYS A 159 -8.38 9.90 -8.84
N THR A 160 -7.75 8.74 -8.69
CA THR A 160 -7.70 8.00 -7.41
C THR A 160 -7.14 8.86 -6.30
N GLY A 161 -6.00 9.51 -6.55
CA GLY A 161 -5.36 10.39 -5.59
C GLY A 161 -6.25 11.58 -5.18
N ALA A 162 -6.90 12.24 -6.14
CA ALA A 162 -7.83 13.34 -5.87
C ALA A 162 -9.01 12.89 -5.00
N LEU A 163 -9.66 11.78 -5.36
CA LEU A 163 -10.80 11.22 -4.62
C LEU A 163 -10.42 10.76 -3.22
N PHE A 164 -9.29 10.09 -3.08
CA PHE A 164 -8.79 9.66 -1.78
C PHE A 164 -8.43 10.86 -0.91
N LYS A 165 -7.80 11.90 -1.49
CA LYS A 165 -7.44 13.12 -0.77
C LYS A 165 -8.67 13.91 -0.30
N GLU A 166 -9.69 14.00 -1.15
CA GLU A 166 -10.99 14.59 -0.82
C GLU A 166 -11.63 13.89 0.39
N GLU A 167 -11.65 12.55 0.38
CA GLU A 167 -12.28 11.77 1.44
C GLU A 167 -11.43 11.73 2.74
N TYR A 168 -10.10 11.61 2.61
CA TYR A 168 -9.19 11.44 3.74
C TYR A 168 -8.80 12.76 4.39
N GLY A 169 -8.51 13.79 3.59
CA GLY A 169 -8.09 15.12 4.04
C GLY A 169 -6.58 15.27 4.22
N GLU A 170 -6.18 16.15 5.14
CA GLU A 170 -4.80 16.67 5.24
C GLU A 170 -3.73 15.60 5.52
N ASN A 171 -4.06 14.56 6.30
CA ASN A 171 -3.14 13.48 6.66
C ASN A 171 -2.82 12.47 5.54
N MET A 172 -3.32 12.71 4.33
CA MET A 172 -2.92 11.97 3.14
C MET A 172 -1.97 12.79 2.28
N GLU A 173 -0.90 12.19 1.78
CA GLU A 173 -0.03 12.81 0.77
C GLU A 173 0.04 11.94 -0.48
N MET A 174 0.13 12.59 -1.63
CA MET A 174 0.40 11.94 -2.90
C MET A 174 1.87 12.16 -3.26
N ILE A 175 2.56 11.07 -3.60
CA ILE A 175 3.92 11.08 -4.11
C ILE A 175 3.81 10.66 -5.58
N SER A 176 4.04 11.58 -6.50
CA SER A 176 4.15 11.28 -7.92
C SER A 176 5.60 10.92 -8.24
N LEU A 177 5.80 9.83 -8.96
CA LEU A 177 7.12 9.41 -9.40
C LEU A 177 7.15 9.49 -10.92
N ASP A 178 7.80 10.54 -11.42
CA ASP A 178 7.94 10.77 -12.85
C ASP A 178 8.99 9.81 -13.43
N LYS A 179 9.95 9.37 -12.60
CA LYS A 179 10.98 8.37 -12.96
C LYS A 179 11.24 7.37 -11.82
N MET A 180 11.75 6.21 -12.21
CA MET A 180 12.07 5.09 -11.31
C MET A 180 13.10 5.43 -10.23
N THR A 181 14.08 6.27 -10.55
CA THR A 181 15.10 6.78 -9.61
C THR A 181 14.48 7.54 -8.45
N ASP A 182 13.30 8.14 -8.66
CA ASP A 182 12.65 9.00 -7.69
C ASP A 182 11.99 8.19 -6.56
N LEU A 183 11.71 6.89 -6.77
CA LEU A 183 11.02 6.05 -5.79
C LEU A 183 11.85 5.89 -4.51
N ALA A 184 13.15 5.60 -4.65
CA ALA A 184 14.05 5.43 -3.50
C ALA A 184 14.28 6.77 -2.79
N GLU A 185 14.46 7.84 -3.56
CA GLU A 185 14.69 9.20 -3.08
C GLU A 185 13.45 9.83 -2.44
N ALA A 186 12.24 9.42 -2.81
CA ALA A 186 11.00 9.94 -2.24
C ALA A 186 10.51 9.10 -1.06
N VAL A 187 10.50 7.77 -1.18
CA VAL A 187 9.88 6.87 -0.18
C VAL A 187 10.77 6.70 1.04
N ILE A 188 12.08 6.48 0.86
CA ILE A 188 12.99 6.28 2.00
C ILE A 188 13.00 7.53 2.88
N PRO A 189 13.24 8.76 2.38
CA PRO A 189 13.24 9.96 3.21
C PRO A 189 11.87 10.29 3.78
N SER A 190 10.76 9.94 3.12
CA SER A 190 9.43 10.13 3.70
C SER A 190 9.19 9.21 4.89
N ILE A 191 9.61 7.95 4.81
CA ILE A 191 9.60 7.02 5.95
C ILE A 191 10.55 7.52 7.05
N VAL A 192 11.72 8.06 6.69
CA VAL A 192 12.65 8.70 7.65
C VAL A 192 11.98 9.84 8.38
N ARG A 193 11.46 10.83 7.65
CA ARG A 193 10.86 12.03 8.22
C ARG A 193 9.69 11.71 9.14
N ILE A 194 8.80 10.81 8.74
CA ILE A 194 7.64 10.46 9.59
C ILE A 194 8.10 9.77 10.88
N ILE A 195 9.07 8.87 10.78
CA ILE A 195 9.61 8.19 11.96
C ILE A 195 10.33 9.18 12.88
N GLU A 196 11.17 10.07 12.33
CA GLU A 196 11.92 11.05 13.12
C GLU A 196 11.01 12.10 13.76
N HIS A 197 10.04 12.64 13.01
CA HIS A 197 9.03 13.55 13.54
C HIS A 197 8.24 12.92 14.70
N ASN A 198 7.76 11.69 14.55
CA ASN A 198 7.00 11.02 15.61
C ASN A 198 7.84 10.70 16.87
N LEU A 199 9.17 10.63 16.76
CA LEU A 199 10.05 10.46 17.92
C LEU A 199 10.28 11.74 18.71
N GLU A 200 10.23 12.89 18.05
CA GLU A 200 10.36 14.18 18.70
C GLU A 200 9.14 14.45 19.60
N PHE A 201 7.94 14.09 19.15
CA PHE A 201 6.70 14.18 19.95
C PHE A 201 6.59 13.12 21.05
N ALA A 202 7.25 11.97 20.92
CA ALA A 202 7.24 10.95 21.96
C ALA A 202 8.19 11.27 23.14
N LYS A 203 9.02 12.30 23.01
CA LYS A 203 9.95 12.77 24.06
C LYS A 203 9.46 14.02 24.80
N SER A 204 8.37 14.64 24.35
CA SER A 204 7.70 15.79 24.97
C SER A 204 6.52 15.35 25.82
#